data_AF-A0A953KFQ5-F1
#
_entry.id   AF-A0A953KFQ5-F1
#
_cell.length_a   1.000
_cell.length_b   1.000
_cell.length_c   1.000
_cell.angle_alpha   90.00
_cell.angle_beta   90.00
_cell.angle_gamma   90.00
#
_symmetry.space_group_name_H-M   'P 1'
#
loop_
_entity.id
_entity.type
_entity.pdbx_description
1 polymer ?
#
loop_
_entity_poly.entity_id
_entity_poly.type
_entity_poly.pdbx_seq_one_letter_code
_entity_poly.pdbx_strand_id
1 'polypeptide(L)'
;MSKPEGKKRNQDSHKVLQFDPALRTRRAVTKLPNEMQERVTFWKDEIEALREERFASIEQALQTLIARVTARLEDGSKGSDGEREFLYDLLSTDPGVVEYLKSVLKID
;
A
#
# COMPACT_ATOMS: atom_id res chain seq x y z
N MET A 1 -5.56 55.68 48.02
CA MET A 1 -5.86 54.82 49.19
C MET A 1 -5.65 53.38 48.76
N SER A 2 -4.49 52.80 49.07
CA SER A 2 -4.13 51.42 48.72
C SER A 2 -4.39 50.52 49.92
N LYS A 3 -5.23 49.49 49.77
CA LYS A 3 -5.38 48.41 50.76
C LYS A 3 -4.45 47.24 50.38
N PRO A 4 -3.67 46.69 51.32
CA PRO A 4 -2.87 45.47 51.15
C PRO A 4 -3.60 44.23 51.69
N GLU A 5 -2.87 43.09 51.74
CA GLU A 5 -3.24 41.76 52.27
C GLU A 5 -3.91 40.81 51.26
N GLY A 6 -3.56 39.53 51.15
CA GLY A 6 -2.65 38.68 51.88
C GLY A 6 -2.75 37.24 51.34
N LYS A 7 -1.60 36.55 51.32
CA LYS A 7 -1.37 35.08 51.25
C LYS A 7 -2.56 34.16 50.91
N LYS A 8 -2.41 33.35 49.85
CA LYS A 8 -2.49 31.87 49.93
C LYS A 8 -1.51 31.22 48.95
N ARG A 9 -0.44 30.63 49.50
CA ARG A 9 0.36 29.60 48.82
C ARG A 9 -0.57 28.41 48.56
N ASN A 10 -0.81 28.06 47.31
CA ASN A 10 -1.49 26.81 46.99
C ASN A 10 -0.42 25.78 46.61
N GLN A 11 -0.25 24.82 47.51
CA GLN A 11 0.46 23.56 47.29
C GLN A 11 -0.26 22.72 46.24
N ASP A 12 0.53 21.85 45.61
CA ASP A 12 0.10 20.57 45.05
C ASP A 12 -0.91 20.57 43.90
N SER A 13 -0.38 20.47 42.69
CA SER A 13 -0.92 19.60 41.65
C SER A 13 0.19 19.26 40.65
N HIS A 14 1.18 18.48 41.09
CA HIS A 14 1.94 17.65 40.16
C HIS A 14 0.96 16.62 39.60
N LYS A 15 0.30 16.99 38.51
CA LYS A 15 -0.54 16.08 37.72
C LYS A 15 0.42 15.10 37.06
N VAL A 16 0.74 14.03 37.78
CA VAL A 16 1.37 12.83 37.22
C VAL A 16 0.48 12.43 36.04
N LEU A 17 1.00 12.53 34.82
CA LEU A 17 0.39 11.86 33.67
C LEU A 17 0.33 10.38 34.06
N GLN A 18 -0.83 9.92 34.51
CA GLN A 18 -1.11 8.51 34.55
C GLN A 18 -1.00 8.04 33.10
N PHE A 19 0.07 7.31 32.82
CA PHE A 19 0.27 6.65 31.55
C PHE A 19 -0.76 5.54 31.50
N ASP A 20 -1.94 5.82 30.95
CA ASP A 20 -2.95 4.82 30.65
C ASP A 20 -2.36 3.80 29.68
N PRO A 21 -2.09 2.54 30.09
CA PRO A 21 -1.57 1.51 29.19
C PRO A 21 -2.62 1.04 28.17
N ALA A 22 -3.87 1.51 28.29
CA ALA A 22 -4.96 1.27 27.35
C ALA A 22 -4.86 2.15 26.08
N LEU A 23 -4.01 3.19 26.08
CA LEU A 23 -3.64 3.98 24.90
C LEU A 23 -2.51 3.30 24.11
N ARG A 24 -2.51 1.96 24.04
CA ARG A 24 -1.83 1.26 22.95
C ARG A 24 -2.48 1.73 21.66
N THR A 25 -1.81 2.71 21.07
CA THR A 25 -2.12 3.37 19.82
C THR A 25 -2.67 2.32 18.87
N ARG A 26 -3.97 2.39 18.63
CA ARG A 26 -4.60 1.73 17.49
C ARG A 26 -3.68 2.03 16.32
N ARG A 27 -3.04 0.99 15.79
CA ARG A 27 -2.24 1.04 14.58
C ARG A 27 -3.07 1.85 13.60
N ALA A 28 -2.66 3.08 13.31
CA ALA A 28 -3.28 3.86 12.28
C ALA A 28 -2.99 3.05 11.01
N VAL A 29 -3.94 2.20 10.62
CA VAL A 29 -4.02 1.69 9.26
C VAL A 29 -4.33 2.96 8.48
N THR A 30 -3.27 3.63 8.04
CA THR A 30 -3.35 4.75 7.13
C THR A 30 -4.15 4.22 5.95
N LYS A 31 -5.44 4.60 5.88
CA LYS A 31 -6.23 4.43 4.67
C LYS A 31 -5.38 5.05 3.58
N LEU A 32 -4.89 4.21 2.66
CA LEU A 32 -4.19 4.71 1.48
C LEU A 32 -5.10 5.76 0.83
N PRO A 33 -4.58 6.86 0.27
CA PRO A 33 -5.41 7.83 -0.44
C PRO A 33 -6.30 7.09 -1.45
N ASN A 34 -7.54 7.55 -1.64
CA ASN A 34 -8.57 6.79 -2.35
C ASN A 34 -8.10 6.28 -3.74
N GLU A 35 -7.40 7.13 -4.49
CA GLU A 35 -6.76 6.78 -5.77
C GLU A 35 -5.74 5.62 -5.65
N MET A 36 -4.98 5.58 -4.56
CA MET A 36 -3.99 4.54 -4.33
C MET A 36 -4.66 3.21 -3.93
N GLN A 37 -5.81 3.26 -3.24
CA GLN A 37 -6.64 2.07 -3.02
C GLN A 37 -7.22 1.55 -4.32
N GLU A 38 -7.74 2.44 -5.18
CA GLU A 38 -8.30 2.07 -6.49
C GLU A 38 -7.24 1.41 -7.37
N ARG A 39 -6.02 1.97 -7.42
CA ARG A 39 -4.89 1.36 -8.14
C ARG A 39 -4.48 0.02 -7.56
N VAL A 40 -4.43 -0.13 -6.23
CA VAL A 40 -4.09 -1.42 -5.60
C VAL A 40 -5.16 -2.47 -5.88
N THR A 41 -6.44 -2.10 -5.84
CA THR A 41 -7.56 -2.99 -6.19
C THR A 41 -7.46 -3.40 -7.65
N PHE A 42 -7.20 -2.46 -8.54
CA PHE A 42 -6.98 -2.73 -9.96
C PHE A 42 -5.90 -3.78 -10.21
N TRP A 43 -4.71 -3.61 -9.61
CA TRP A 43 -3.63 -4.59 -9.77
C TRP A 43 -3.99 -5.96 -9.21
N LYS A 44 -4.77 -6.02 -8.12
CA LYS A 44 -5.25 -7.28 -7.56
C LYS A 44 -6.25 -7.96 -8.48
N ASP A 45 -7.21 -7.21 -9.03
CA ASP A 45 -8.23 -7.73 -9.94
C ASP A 45 -7.57 -8.31 -11.20
N GLU A 46 -6.55 -7.65 -11.74
CA GLU A 46 -5.80 -8.18 -12.90
C GLU A 46 -5.05 -9.47 -12.55
N ILE A 47 -4.41 -9.55 -11.38
CA ILE A 47 -3.73 -10.77 -10.93
C ILE A 47 -4.73 -11.91 -10.66
N GLU A 48 -5.92 -11.59 -10.15
CA GLU A 48 -6.99 -12.55 -9.95
C GLU A 48 -7.54 -13.06 -11.29
N ALA A 49 -7.70 -12.18 -12.27
CA ALA A 49 -8.07 -12.57 -13.63
C ALA A 49 -7.02 -13.50 -14.27
N LEU A 50 -5.73 -13.29 -13.99
CA LEU A 50 -4.66 -14.20 -14.44
C LEU A 50 -4.76 -15.58 -13.78
N ARG A 51 -5.36 -15.75 -12.59
CA ARG A 51 -5.52 -17.09 -11.98
C ARG A 51 -6.40 -18.02 -12.80
N GLU A 52 -7.33 -17.47 -13.58
CA GLU A 52 -8.20 -18.26 -14.45
C GLU A 52 -7.46 -18.76 -15.70
N GLU A 53 -6.28 -18.19 -15.99
CA GLU A 53 -5.44 -18.54 -17.12
C GLU A 53 -4.29 -19.45 -16.72
N ARG A 54 -3.87 -20.28 -17.68
CA ARG A 54 -2.72 -21.17 -17.51
C ARG A 54 -1.52 -20.61 -18.24
N PHE A 55 -0.47 -20.32 -17.48
CA PHE A 55 0.81 -19.86 -18.03
C PHE A 55 1.85 -20.97 -17.98
N ALA A 56 2.69 -21.04 -19.02
CA ALA A 56 3.78 -22.02 -19.07
C ALA A 56 5.03 -21.53 -18.33
N SER A 57 5.17 -20.22 -18.13
CA SER A 57 6.29 -19.60 -17.44
C SER A 57 5.86 -18.31 -16.75
N ILE A 58 6.67 -17.88 -15.77
CA ILE A 58 6.48 -16.58 -15.11
C ILE A 58 6.69 -15.43 -16.08
N GLU A 59 7.59 -15.56 -17.04
CA GLU A 59 7.82 -14.54 -18.06
C GLU A 59 6.54 -14.29 -18.87
N GLN A 60 5.83 -15.35 -19.26
CA GLN A 60 4.56 -15.24 -19.98
C GLN A 60 3.48 -14.60 -19.11
N ALA A 61 3.41 -14.97 -17.83
CA ALA A 61 2.49 -14.38 -16.88
C ALA A 61 2.76 -12.87 -16.68
N LEU A 62 4.01 -12.47 -16.51
CA LEU A 62 4.43 -11.08 -16.36
C LEU A 62 4.11 -10.25 -17.61
N GLN A 63 4.45 -10.76 -18.79
CA GLN A 63 4.11 -10.08 -20.05
C GLN A 63 2.60 -9.89 -20.20
N THR A 64 1.80 -10.88 -19.81
CA THR A 64 0.34 -10.80 -19.87
C THR A 64 -0.22 -9.80 -18.86
N LEU A 65 0.28 -9.80 -17.63
CA LEU A 65 -0.07 -8.82 -16.60
C LEU A 65 0.21 -7.39 -17.08
N ILE A 66 1.41 -7.16 -17.60
CA ILE A 66 1.84 -5.84 -18.09
C ILE A 66 1.01 -5.41 -19.30
N ALA A 67 0.72 -6.33 -20.22
CA ALA A 67 -0.13 -6.04 -21.36
C ALA A 67 -1.53 -5.59 -20.92
N ARG A 68 -2.13 -6.26 -19.94
CA ARG A 68 -3.46 -5.90 -19.40
C ARG A 68 -3.46 -4.57 -18.68
N VAL A 69 -2.47 -4.38 -17.81
CA VAL A 69 -2.34 -3.16 -17.03
C VAL A 69 -2.11 -1.97 -17.96
N THR A 70 -1.21 -2.08 -18.93
CA THR A 70 -0.96 -0.98 -19.88
C THR A 70 -2.15 -0.72 -20.79
N ALA A 71 -2.85 -1.76 -21.26
CA ALA A 71 -4.04 -1.61 -22.10
C ALA A 71 -5.25 -0.97 -21.39
N ARG A 72 -5.26 -0.98 -20.05
CA ARG A 72 -6.36 -0.48 -19.24
C ARG A 72 -6.03 0.83 -18.53
N LEU A 73 -4.74 1.15 -18.34
CA LEU A 73 -4.26 2.46 -17.88
C LEU A 73 -4.30 3.50 -19.00
N GLU A 74 -3.96 3.10 -20.21
CA GLU A 74 -4.13 3.92 -21.39
C GLU A 74 -5.47 3.55 -22.03
N ASP A 75 -6.38 4.51 -22.13
CA ASP A 75 -7.76 4.38 -22.65
C ASP A 75 -7.80 3.94 -24.15
N GLY A 76 -7.24 2.78 -24.46
CA GLY A 76 -7.03 2.25 -25.82
C GLY A 76 -5.71 2.63 -26.51
N SER A 77 -4.85 3.46 -25.91
CA SER A 77 -3.49 3.64 -26.42
C SER A 77 -2.65 2.43 -25.99
N LYS A 78 -1.89 1.87 -26.94
CA LYS A 78 -0.97 0.79 -26.59
C LYS A 78 0.13 1.44 -25.78
N GLY A 79 0.12 1.22 -24.46
CA GLY A 79 1.20 1.66 -23.56
C GLY A 79 2.54 1.54 -24.26
N SER A 80 3.30 2.63 -24.23
CA SER A 80 4.50 2.75 -25.06
C SER A 80 5.42 1.55 -24.80
N ASP A 81 6.08 1.05 -25.84
CA ASP A 81 6.92 -0.15 -25.70
C ASP A 81 7.96 0.02 -24.56
N GLY A 82 8.42 1.25 -24.31
CA GLY A 82 9.29 1.59 -23.18
C GLY A 82 8.64 1.47 -21.79
N GLU A 83 7.35 1.75 -21.64
CA GLU A 83 6.65 1.54 -20.35
C GLU A 83 6.47 0.06 -20.05
N ARG A 84 6.21 -0.75 -21.08
CA ARG A 84 6.11 -2.21 -20.93
C ARG A 84 7.45 -2.82 -20.56
N GLU A 85 8.53 -2.40 -21.22
CA GLU A 85 9.89 -2.82 -20.87
C GLU A 85 10.26 -2.41 -19.45
N PHE A 86 9.96 -1.16 -19.06
CA PHE A 86 10.21 -0.68 -17.71
C PHE A 86 9.45 -1.50 -16.66
N LEU A 87 8.15 -1.76 -16.87
CA LEU A 87 7.36 -2.57 -15.95
C LEU A 87 7.85 -4.02 -15.90
N TYR A 88 8.29 -4.57 -17.03
CA TYR A 88 8.84 -5.91 -17.07
C TYR A 88 10.13 -6.00 -16.28
N ASP A 89 11.06 -5.08 -16.50
CA ASP A 89 12.31 -5.02 -15.74
C ASP A 89 12.05 -4.84 -14.24
N LEU A 90 11.15 -3.92 -13.87
CA LEU A 90 10.79 -3.66 -12.48
C LEU A 90 10.19 -4.89 -11.78
N LEU A 91 9.26 -5.60 -12.43
CA LEU A 91 8.54 -6.73 -11.83
C LEU A 91 9.34 -8.04 -11.89
N SER A 92 10.18 -8.22 -12.91
CA SER A 92 11.03 -9.41 -13.05
C SER A 92 12.25 -9.39 -12.13
N THR A 93 12.73 -8.20 -11.76
CA THR A 93 13.86 -8.03 -10.84
C THR A 93 13.47 -8.11 -9.37
N ASP A 94 12.18 -7.99 -9.03
CA ASP A 94 11.67 -8.15 -7.67
C ASP A 94 11.35 -9.63 -7.36
N PRO A 95 12.14 -10.32 -6.51
CA PRO A 95 11.90 -11.72 -6.20
C PRO A 95 10.58 -11.95 -5.46
N GLY A 96 10.11 -10.96 -4.69
CA GLY A 96 8.85 -11.05 -3.96
C GLY A 96 7.65 -11.08 -4.90
N VAL A 97 7.68 -10.28 -5.97
CA VAL A 97 6.66 -10.29 -7.03
C VAL A 97 6.68 -11.61 -7.79
N VAL A 98 7.86 -12.08 -8.19
CA VAL A 98 8.02 -13.34 -8.92
C VAL A 98 7.49 -14.53 -8.11
N GLU A 99 7.88 -14.65 -6.85
CA GLU A 99 7.42 -15.74 -5.98
C GLU A 99 5.93 -15.63 -5.65
N TYR A 100 5.41 -14.42 -5.49
CA TYR A 100 3.98 -14.19 -5.35
C TYR A 100 3.21 -14.68 -6.58
N LEU A 101 3.66 -14.32 -7.78
CA LEU A 101 3.03 -14.74 -9.03
C LEU A 101 3.12 -16.26 -9.24
N LYS A 102 4.26 -16.90 -8.95
CA LYS A 102 4.38 -18.38 -8.97
C LYS A 102 3.37 -19.04 -8.05
N SER A 103 3.26 -18.56 -6.82
CA SER A 103 2.35 -19.10 -5.82
C SER A 103 0.88 -18.94 -6.21
N VAL A 104 0.55 -17.77 -6.77
CA VAL A 104 -0.79 -17.40 -7.21
C VAL A 104 -1.22 -18.17 -8.46
N LEU A 105 -0.33 -18.26 -9.45
CA LEU A 105 -0.61 -18.85 -10.76
C LEU A 105 -0.25 -20.34 -10.86
N LYS A 106 0.31 -20.92 -9.79
CA LYS A 106 0.71 -22.34 -9.72
C LYS A 106 1.70 -22.71 -10.83
N ILE A 107 2.72 -21.87 -11.00
CA ILE A 107 3.83 -22.08 -11.93
C ILE A 107 5.02 -22.61 -11.12
N ASP A 108 5.52 -23.79 -11.49
CA ASP A 108 6.71 -24.43 -10.91
C ASP A 108 8.02 -23.86 -11.48
#